data_AF-A0A9D4WNY0-F1
#
_entry.id   AF-A0A9D4WNY0-F1
#
_cell.length_a   1.000
_cell.length_b   1.000
_cell.length_c   1.000
_cell.angle_alpha   90.00
_cell.angle_beta   90.00
_cell.angle_gamma   90.00
#
_symmetry.space_group_name_H-M   'P 1'
#
loop_
_entity.id
_entity.type
_entity.pdbx_description
1 polymer ?
#
loop_
_entity_poly.entity_id
_entity_poly.type
_entity_poly.pdbx_seq_one_letter_code
_entity_poly.pdbx_strand_id
1 'polypeptide(L)'
;MNRYGSDRPDTRFDLELKDVMLFISPPLGTFMVSDIFSGSSFKVFSDSLESGGIIKVLCVPNGAKKYSNSTLKKGDIYNEAFKSGAKGLPFLKITENGK
;
A
#
# COMPACT_ATOMS: atom_id res chain seq x y z
N MET A 1 10.79 12.45 0.70
CA MET A 1 9.60 11.97 -0.04
C MET A 1 9.46 10.46 -0.17
N ASN A 2 10.38 9.73 -0.83
CA ASN A 2 10.09 8.38 -1.33
C ASN A 2 9.71 7.32 -0.27
N ARG A 3 10.28 7.42 0.95
CA ARG A 3 10.11 6.46 2.06
C ARG A 3 8.98 6.80 3.03
N TYR A 4 8.62 8.07 3.18
CA TYR A 4 7.66 8.50 4.23
C TYR A 4 6.57 9.43 3.71
N GLY A 5 6.62 9.84 2.44
CA GLY A 5 5.65 10.79 1.87
C GLY A 5 5.71 12.19 2.47
N SER A 6 6.66 12.47 3.36
CA SER A 6 6.84 13.76 4.03
C SER A 6 8.26 14.30 3.82
N ASP A 7 8.37 15.62 3.81
CA ASP A 7 9.63 16.38 3.84
C ASP A 7 10.18 16.47 5.28
N ARG A 8 9.31 16.32 6.27
CA ARG A 8 9.65 16.20 7.69
C ARG A 8 9.17 14.83 8.21
N PRO A 9 9.89 13.75 7.90
CA PRO A 9 9.50 12.41 8.30
C PRO A 9 9.70 12.21 9.81
N ASP A 10 8.77 11.52 10.45
CA ASP A 10 8.94 11.02 11.80
C ASP A 10 9.53 9.60 11.74
N THR A 11 10.81 9.47 12.11
CA THR A 11 11.56 8.21 12.01
C THR A 11 11.43 7.32 13.25
N ARG A 12 10.60 7.71 14.23
CA ARG A 12 10.37 6.89 15.44
C ARG A 12 9.57 5.63 15.14
N PHE A 13 8.84 5.61 14.04
CA PHE A 13 8.02 4.49 13.62
C PHE A 13 8.57 3.93 12.31
N ASP A 14 8.83 2.62 12.26
CA ASP A 14 9.28 1.91 11.06
C ASP A 14 8.09 1.59 10.14
N LEU A 15 7.40 2.64 9.70
CA LEU A 15 6.21 2.59 8.84
C LEU A 15 6.50 3.28 7.52
N GLU A 16 7.41 2.70 6.75
CA GLU A 16 7.83 3.24 5.47
C GLU A 16 6.84 2.91 4.34
N LEU A 17 6.62 3.90 3.48
CA LEU A 17 6.05 3.70 2.15
C LEU A 17 7.05 2.90 1.31
N LYS A 18 6.60 1.74 0.87
CA LYS A 18 7.34 0.88 -0.04
C LYS A 18 6.70 1.02 -1.42
N ASP A 19 7.50 1.33 -2.44
CA ASP A 19 7.15 0.89 -3.79
C ASP A 19 7.14 -0.63 -3.69
N VAL A 20 5.97 -1.29 -3.76
CA VAL A 20 5.82 -2.68 -3.28
C VAL A 20 6.84 -3.58 -3.97
N MET A 21 7.83 -4.00 -3.20
CA MET A 21 8.70 -5.10 -3.52
C MET A 21 8.01 -6.29 -2.88
N LEU A 22 7.36 -7.14 -3.67
CA LEU A 22 6.79 -8.36 -3.14
C LEU A 22 7.97 -9.24 -2.72
N PHE A 23 8.27 -9.27 -1.42
CA PHE A 23 9.18 -10.27 -0.87
C PHE A 23 8.42 -11.60 -0.90
N ILE A 24 8.36 -12.20 -2.08
CA ILE A 24 8.00 -13.61 -2.21
C ILE A 24 9.12 -14.35 -1.48
N SER A 25 8.75 -15.20 -0.53
CA SER A 25 9.72 -16.00 0.22
C SER A 25 10.74 -16.62 -0.75
N PRO A 26 12.05 -16.65 -0.41
CA PRO A 26 13.09 -17.19 -1.30
C PRO A 26 12.68 -18.55 -1.88
N PRO A 27 12.92 -18.79 -3.20
CA PRO A 27 14.05 -18.28 -3.99
C PRO A 27 13.68 -17.25 -5.08
N LEU A 28 12.46 -16.75 -5.13
CA LEU A 28 12.02 -15.87 -6.23
C LEU A 28 12.51 -14.44 -5.98
N GLY A 29 13.36 -13.91 -6.87
CA GLY A 29 14.09 -12.66 -6.71
C GLY A 29 13.26 -11.38 -6.53
N THR A 30 13.95 -10.24 -6.56
CA THR A 30 13.36 -8.91 -6.38
C THR A 30 12.63 -8.45 -7.64
N PHE A 31 11.30 -8.29 -7.58
CA PHE A 31 10.49 -7.70 -8.66
C PHE A 31 9.89 -6.36 -8.21
N MET A 32 9.86 -5.39 -9.13
CA MET A 32 9.26 -4.06 -8.91
C MET A 32 7.73 -4.13 -9.05
N VAL A 33 7.02 -3.28 -8.33
CA VAL A 33 5.55 -3.18 -8.43
C VAL A 33 5.03 -2.84 -9.78
N SER A 34 5.72 -1.93 -10.47
CA SER A 34 5.39 -1.59 -11.84
C SER A 34 5.28 -2.86 -12.67
N ASP A 35 6.18 -3.82 -12.46
CA ASP A 35 6.22 -5.06 -13.24
C ASP A 35 5.12 -6.05 -12.83
N ILE A 36 4.74 -6.06 -11.55
CA ILE A 36 3.66 -6.93 -11.03
C ILE A 36 2.29 -6.42 -11.47
N PHE A 37 2.10 -5.11 -11.48
CA PHE A 37 0.83 -4.47 -11.80
C PHE A 37 0.70 -4.04 -13.27
N SER A 38 1.81 -4.02 -14.02
CA SER A 38 1.80 -3.84 -15.47
C SER A 38 1.10 -5.04 -16.12
N GLY A 39 -0.14 -4.83 -16.56
CA GLY A 39 -1.00 -5.90 -17.09
C GLY A 39 -1.97 -6.51 -16.09
N SER A 40 -2.08 -5.97 -14.86
CA SER A 40 -3.14 -6.38 -13.94
C SER A 40 -4.52 -6.00 -14.50
N SER A 41 -5.53 -6.85 -14.29
CA SER A 41 -6.92 -6.54 -14.66
C SER A 41 -7.56 -5.43 -13.82
N PHE A 42 -6.86 -4.96 -12.78
CA PHE A 42 -7.34 -3.90 -11.91
C PHE A 42 -6.97 -2.53 -12.48
N LYS A 43 -7.91 -1.95 -13.22
CA LYS A 43 -7.72 -0.69 -13.98
C LYS A 43 -7.15 0.46 -13.16
N VAL A 44 -7.53 0.59 -11.89
CA VAL A 44 -7.04 1.68 -11.03
C VAL A 44 -5.51 1.68 -10.92
N PHE A 45 -4.87 0.51 -10.92
CA PHE A 45 -3.42 0.41 -10.85
C PHE A 45 -2.77 0.52 -12.22
N SER A 46 -3.30 -0.15 -13.25
CA SER A 46 -2.75 -0.04 -14.61
C SER A 46 -2.79 1.40 -15.11
N ASP A 47 -3.94 2.08 -14.98
CA ASP A 47 -4.14 3.44 -15.46
C ASP A 47 -3.23 4.43 -14.71
N SER A 48 -2.98 4.18 -13.42
CA SER A 48 -2.05 4.99 -12.61
C SER A 48 -0.61 4.85 -13.08
N LEU A 49 -0.18 3.64 -13.46
CA LEU A 49 1.17 3.40 -13.99
C LEU A 49 1.33 3.93 -15.42
N GLU A 50 0.33 3.72 -16.29
CA GLU A 50 0.34 4.21 -17.68
C GLU A 50 0.37 5.74 -17.75
N SER A 51 -0.25 6.42 -16.78
CA SER A 51 -0.22 7.88 -16.67
C SER A 51 1.12 8.43 -16.14
N GLY A 52 2.13 7.58 -15.92
CA GLY A 52 3.41 7.97 -15.32
C GLY A 52 3.33 8.21 -13.81
N GLY A 53 2.27 7.73 -13.15
CA GLY A 53 2.08 7.80 -11.71
C GLY A 53 2.91 6.77 -10.95
N ILE A 54 2.76 6.77 -9.63
CA ILE A 54 3.48 5.89 -8.71
C ILE A 54 2.49 5.12 -7.84
N ILE A 55 2.81 3.85 -7.57
CA ILE A 55 2.04 3.01 -6.63
C ILE A 55 2.94 2.65 -5.46
N LYS A 56 2.55 3.13 -4.28
CA LYS A 56 3.21 2.86 -3.00
C LYS A 56 2.24 2.17 -2.06
N VAL A 57 2.77 1.31 -1.19
CA VAL A 57 2.02 0.71 -0.09
C VAL A 57 2.65 1.00 1.25
N LEU A 58 1.80 1.02 2.26
CA LEU A 58 2.19 1.07 3.66
C LEU A 58 1.89 -0.28 4.30
N CYS A 59 2.93 -1.03 4.68
CA CYS A 59 2.74 -2.27 5.42
C CYS A 59 2.61 -1.94 6.91
N VAL A 60 1.49 -2.31 7.52
CA VAL A 60 1.25 -2.09 8.95
C VAL A 60 1.37 -3.41 9.72
N PRO A 61 2.42 -3.59 10.53
CA PRO A 61 2.60 -4.81 11.33
C PRO A 61 1.39 -5.06 12.23
N ASN A 62 0.89 -6.29 12.20
CA ASN A 62 -0.33 -6.70 12.92
C ASN A 62 -1.59 -5.89 12.56
N GLY A 63 -1.60 -5.14 11.45
CA GLY A 63 -2.73 -4.33 11.02
C GLY A 63 -4.01 -5.14 10.79
N ALA A 64 -3.87 -6.40 10.36
CA ALA A 64 -5.01 -7.30 10.14
C ALA A 64 -5.80 -7.59 11.42
N LYS A 65 -5.11 -7.69 12.57
CA LYS A 65 -5.72 -7.92 13.89
C LYS A 65 -6.20 -6.61 14.52
N LYS A 66 -5.51 -5.49 14.27
CA LYS A 66 -5.80 -4.18 14.87
C LYS A 66 -6.94 -3.42 14.19
N TYR A 67 -7.07 -3.49 12.87
CA TYR A 67 -8.03 -2.68 12.13
C TYR A 67 -9.22 -3.50 11.64
N SER A 68 -10.42 -3.01 11.99
CA SER A 68 -11.67 -3.56 11.47
C SER A 68 -11.88 -3.17 10.00
N ASN A 69 -12.69 -3.94 9.27
CA ASN A 69 -13.06 -3.57 7.89
C ASN A 69 -13.82 -2.24 7.85
N SER A 70 -14.62 -1.92 8.88
CA SER A 70 -15.34 -0.65 8.98
C SER A 70 -14.37 0.52 9.06
N THR A 71 -13.30 0.39 9.85
CA THR A 71 -12.25 1.41 9.98
C THR A 71 -11.56 1.71 8.64
N LEU A 72 -11.31 0.67 7.84
CA LEU A 72 -10.60 0.79 6.55
C LEU A 72 -11.49 1.21 5.37
N LYS A 73 -12.81 0.94 5.43
CA LYS A 73 -13.74 1.26 4.33
C LYS A 73 -14.46 2.60 4.49
N LYS A 74 -14.79 2.99 5.73
CA LYS A 74 -15.60 4.19 6.03
C LYS A 74 -15.23 4.87 7.36
N GLY A 75 -14.17 4.41 8.02
CA GLY A 75 -13.74 4.96 9.30
C GLY A 75 -12.61 5.96 9.15
N ASP A 76 -11.93 6.23 10.26
CA ASP A 76 -10.99 7.34 10.37
C ASP A 76 -9.82 7.25 9.39
N ILE A 77 -9.29 6.04 9.16
CA ILE A 77 -8.18 5.82 8.21
C ILE A 77 -8.61 6.16 6.78
N TYR A 78 -9.80 5.71 6.39
CA TYR A 78 -10.36 6.02 5.07
C TYR A 78 -10.59 7.53 4.92
N ASN A 79 -11.19 8.15 5.93
CA ASN A 79 -11.50 9.58 5.91
C ASN A 79 -10.22 10.42 5.84
N GLU A 80 -9.17 10.04 6.55
CA GLU A 80 -7.89 10.76 6.55
C GLU A 80 -7.17 10.68 5.19
N ALA A 81 -7.21 9.51 4.54
CA ALA A 81 -6.67 9.35 3.20
C ALA A 81 -7.39 10.27 2.19
N PHE A 82 -8.72 10.35 2.26
CA PHE A 82 -9.52 11.22 1.39
C PHE A 82 -9.29 12.70 1.66
N LYS A 83 -9.18 13.11 2.92
CA LYS A 83 -8.79 14.49 3.28
C LYS A 83 -7.42 14.85 2.72
N SER A 84 -6.52 13.88 2.66
CA SER A 84 -5.18 14.02 2.08
C SER A 84 -5.18 13.96 0.53
N GLY A 85 -6.34 13.88 -0.12
CA GLY A 85 -6.48 13.91 -1.58
C GLY A 85 -6.53 12.54 -2.26
N ALA A 86 -6.58 11.44 -1.50
CA ALA A 86 -6.75 10.11 -2.09
C ALA A 86 -8.14 9.97 -2.73
N LYS A 87 -8.21 9.38 -3.92
CA LYS A 87 -9.47 9.04 -4.61
C LYS A 87 -10.01 7.65 -4.19
N GLY A 88 -9.21 6.89 -3.47
CA GLY A 88 -9.55 5.54 -3.01
C GLY A 88 -8.45 5.01 -2.08
N LEU A 89 -8.80 3.99 -1.30
CA LEU A 89 -7.87 3.32 -0.39
C LEU A 89 -8.00 1.78 -0.54
N PRO A 90 -7.33 1.19 -1.53
CA PRO A 90 -7.21 -0.27 -1.61
C PRO A 90 -6.43 -0.79 -0.41
N PHE A 91 -6.88 -1.89 0.20
CA PHE A 91 -6.19 -2.53 1.31
C PHE A 91 -6.23 -4.05 1.18
N LEU A 92 -5.21 -4.70 1.73
CA LEU A 92 -5.11 -6.15 1.84
C LEU A 92 -4.90 -6.50 3.31
N LYS A 93 -5.70 -7.42 3.83
CA LYS A 93 -5.48 -8.00 5.16
C LYS A 93 -4.86 -9.37 4.95
N ILE A 94 -3.75 -9.63 5.64
CA ILE A 94 -3.12 -10.95 5.66
C ILE A 94 -3.33 -11.51 7.06
N THR A 95 -4.09 -12.58 7.15
CA THR A 95 -4.34 -13.36 8.36
C THR A 95 -3.38 -14.54 8.46
N GLU A 96 -3.28 -15.15 9.64
CA GLU A 96 -2.39 -16.31 9.89
C GLU A 96 -2.68 -17.50 8.96
N ASN A 97 -3.89 -17.56 8.38
CA ASN A 97 -4.29 -18.58 7.41
C ASN A 97 -3.98 -18.21 5.96
N GLY A 98 -3.23 -17.13 5.70
CA GLY A 98 -2.95 -16.64 4.36
C GLY A 98 -4.16 -16.05 3.63
N LYS A 99 -5.22 -15.69 4.37
CA LYS A 99 -6.43 -15.04 3.86
C LYS A 99 -6.44 -13.55 4.12
#